data_AF-A0A522XES3-F1
#
_entry.id   AF-A0A522XES3-F1
#
_cell.length_a   1.000
_cell.length_b   1.000
_cell.length_c   1.000
_cell.angle_alpha   90.00
_cell.angle_beta   90.00
_cell.angle_gamma   90.00
#
_symmetry.space_group_name_H-M   'P 1'
#
loop_
_entity.id
_entity.type
_entity.pdbx_description
1 polymer ?
#
loop_
_entity_poly.entity_id
_entity_poly.type
_entity_poly.pdbx_seq_one_letter_code
_entity_poly.pdbx_strand_id
1 'polypeptide(L)'
;MVDRIPSKSLQTITTFLTYLEAANRNRETPPQFWTQLQNFLQELQPVEDSQPRLASFIKNWCSQHEITLDDNAYPEIRASVIGNQQQNQPDNPNLAQLPEGDKPILTANKALITRQVEEALDKNANES
;
A
#
# COMPACT_ATOMS: atom_id res chain seq x y z
N MET A 1 4.22 20.51 17.89
CA MET A 1 4.66 19.45 16.95
C MET A 1 3.71 18.28 17.14
N VAL A 2 2.77 18.08 16.22
CA VAL A 2 1.87 16.92 16.30
C VAL A 2 2.63 15.77 15.66
N ASP A 3 3.36 15.02 16.47
CA ASP A 3 3.88 13.72 16.09
C ASP A 3 2.67 12.81 15.89
N ARG A 4 2.04 12.92 14.71
CA ARG A 4 0.93 12.06 14.30
C ARG A 4 1.57 10.73 14.00
N ILE A 5 1.85 9.95 15.05
CA ILE A 5 2.27 8.56 14.93
C ILE A 5 1.23 7.91 14.02
N PRO A 6 1.61 7.43 12.82
CA PRO A 6 0.66 6.79 11.93
C PRO A 6 0.04 5.61 12.68
N SER A 7 -1.30 5.53 12.67
CA SER A 7 -2.04 4.41 13.27
C SER A 7 -1.38 3.10 12.83
N LYS A 8 -1.19 2.12 13.74
CA LYS A 8 -0.56 0.83 13.40
C LYS A 8 -1.13 0.20 12.12
N SER A 9 -2.43 0.40 11.88
CA SER A 9 -3.12 -0.01 10.65
C SER A 9 -2.54 0.64 9.40
N LEU A 10 -2.38 1.97 9.42
CA LEU A 10 -1.82 2.73 8.32
C LEU A 10 -0.35 2.37 8.09
N GLN A 11 0.43 2.19 9.15
CA GLN A 11 1.81 1.68 9.03
C GLN A 11 1.86 0.32 8.33
N THR A 12 0.97 -0.60 8.70
CA THR A 12 0.91 -1.94 8.07
C THR A 12 0.60 -1.83 6.58
N ILE A 13 -0.39 -1.01 6.21
CA ILE A 13 -0.78 -0.81 4.81
C ILE A 13 0.36 -0.15 4.03
N THR A 14 0.97 0.91 4.56
CA THR A 14 2.11 1.59 3.91
C THR A 14 3.31 0.66 3.76
N THR A 15 3.62 -0.15 4.78
CA THR A 15 4.74 -1.12 4.71
C THR A 15 4.48 -2.18 3.65
N PHE A 16 3.24 -2.69 3.56
CA PHE A 16 2.86 -3.62 2.51
C PHE A 16 2.97 -3.01 1.11
N LEU A 17 2.50 -1.78 0.91
CA LEU A 17 2.62 -1.09 -0.38
C LEU A 17 4.09 -0.78 -0.73
N THR A 18 4.91 -0.48 0.27
CA THR A 18 6.36 -0.31 0.10
C THR A 18 7.00 -1.61 -0.34
N TYR A 19 6.65 -2.72 0.32
CA TYR A 19 7.11 -4.05 -0.05
C TYR A 19 6.69 -4.42 -1.47
N LEU A 20 5.44 -4.11 -1.86
CA LEU A 20 4.94 -4.33 -3.21
C LEU A 20 5.73 -3.55 -4.27
N GLU A 21 6.01 -2.27 -4.01
CA GLU A 21 6.80 -1.46 -4.94
C GLU A 21 8.26 -1.96 -5.02
N ALA A 22 8.83 -2.40 -3.89
CA ALA A 22 10.15 -3.03 -3.86
C ALA A 22 10.18 -4.34 -4.66
N ALA A 23 9.16 -5.18 -4.50
CA ALA A 23 8.98 -6.43 -5.24
C ALA A 23 8.85 -6.17 -6.74
N ASN A 24 8.18 -5.10 -7.14
CA ASN A 24 8.06 -4.71 -8.54
C ASN A 24 9.41 -4.24 -9.13
N ARG A 25 10.22 -3.53 -8.35
CA ARG A 25 11.58 -3.11 -8.77
C ARG A 25 12.57 -4.27 -8.74
N ASN A 26 12.31 -5.32 -7.98
CA ASN A 26 13.19 -6.46 -7.84
C ASN A 26 12.82 -7.59 -8.83
N ARG A 27 13.70 -7.84 -9.79
CA ARG A 27 13.53 -8.90 -10.80
C ARG A 27 13.63 -10.32 -10.24
N GLU A 28 14.09 -10.47 -8.99
CA GLU A 28 14.16 -11.76 -8.29
C GLU A 28 12.87 -12.10 -7.54
N THR A 29 11.85 -11.25 -7.61
CA THR A 29 10.54 -11.53 -7.00
C THR A 29 9.94 -12.80 -7.61
N PRO A 30 9.60 -13.81 -6.80
CA PRO A 30 9.15 -15.09 -7.32
C PRO A 30 7.82 -14.93 -8.08
N PRO A 31 7.64 -15.62 -9.23
CA PRO A 31 6.40 -15.54 -10.01
C PRO A 31 5.16 -15.96 -9.21
N GLN A 32 5.34 -16.82 -8.21
CA GLN A 32 4.29 -17.24 -7.30
C GLN A 32 3.73 -16.07 -6.47
N PHE A 33 4.55 -15.08 -6.10
CA PHE A 33 4.09 -13.88 -5.38
C PHE A 33 3.05 -13.12 -6.20
N TRP A 34 3.29 -12.92 -7.50
CA TRP A 34 2.36 -12.24 -8.40
C TRP A 34 1.05 -13.02 -8.59
N THR A 35 1.11 -14.35 -8.62
CA THR A 35 -0.09 -15.19 -8.66
C THR A 35 -0.89 -15.09 -7.36
N GLN A 36 -0.20 -15.08 -6.21
CA GLN A 36 -0.84 -14.89 -4.90
C GLN A 36 -1.46 -13.49 -4.78
N LEU A 37 -0.84 -12.47 -5.36
CA LEU A 37 -1.35 -11.10 -5.36
C LEU A 37 -2.67 -10.95 -6.14
N GLN A 38 -2.89 -11.77 -7.18
CA GLN A 38 -4.19 -11.83 -7.86
C GLN A 38 -5.29 -12.40 -6.94
N ASN A 39 -4.97 -13.43 -6.16
CA ASN A 39 -5.89 -13.98 -5.15
C ASN A 39 -6.15 -12.96 -4.03
N PHE A 40 -5.13 -12.20 -3.63
CA PHE A 40 -5.27 -11.12 -2.66
C PHE A 40 -6.37 -10.13 -3.06
N LEU A 41 -6.47 -9.75 -4.34
CA LEU A 41 -7.53 -8.85 -4.81
C LEU A 41 -8.93 -9.46 -4.64
N GLN A 42 -9.09 -10.75 -4.95
CA GLN A 42 -10.35 -11.47 -4.79
C GLN A 42 -10.75 -11.56 -3.31
N GLU A 43 -9.78 -11.87 -2.45
CA GLU A 43 -9.99 -11.95 -1.00
C GLU A 43 -10.21 -10.57 -0.35
N LEU A 44 -9.66 -9.50 -0.93
CA LEU A 44 -9.83 -8.13 -0.48
C LEU A 44 -11.24 -7.58 -0.81
N GLN A 45 -11.90 -8.05 -1.88
CA GLN A 45 -13.24 -7.60 -2.26
C GLN A 45 -14.28 -7.64 -1.12
N PRO A 46 -14.48 -8.76 -0.41
CA PRO A 46 -15.44 -8.86 0.69
C PRO A 46 -14.98 -8.13 1.97
N VAL A 47 -13.73 -7.65 2.04
CA VAL A 47 -13.23 -6.93 3.21
C VAL A 47 -13.86 -5.54 3.27
N GLU A 48 -14.32 -5.18 4.46
CA GLU A 48 -14.84 -3.86 4.78
C GLU A 48 -13.78 -2.78 4.51
N ASP A 49 -14.20 -1.67 3.89
CA ASP A 49 -13.34 -0.53 3.56
C ASP A 49 -12.98 0.30 4.80
N SER A 50 -12.25 -0.32 5.73
CA SER A 50 -11.88 0.27 7.01
C SER A 50 -10.40 -0.01 7.27
N GLN A 51 -9.62 1.04 7.55
CA GLN A 51 -8.18 0.95 7.80
C GLN A 51 -7.77 -0.22 8.73
N PRO A 52 -8.39 -0.43 9.92
CA PRO A 52 -8.07 -1.57 10.77
C PRO A 52 -8.42 -2.93 10.14
N ARG A 53 -9.51 -3.03 9.38
CA ARG A 53 -9.91 -4.27 8.69
C ARG A 53 -8.94 -4.60 7.56
N LEU A 54 -8.60 -3.61 6.74
CA LEU A 54 -7.64 -3.73 5.65
C LEU A 54 -6.25 -4.09 6.16
N ALA A 55 -5.78 -3.43 7.21
CA ALA A 55 -4.50 -3.75 7.83
C ALA A 55 -4.48 -5.15 8.44
N SER A 56 -5.56 -5.56 9.11
CA SER A 56 -5.67 -6.91 9.66
C SER A 56 -5.70 -7.98 8.56
N PHE A 57 -6.39 -7.69 7.45
CA PHE A 57 -6.41 -8.55 6.26
C PHE A 57 -5.02 -8.69 5.66
N ILE A 58 -4.33 -7.57 5.39
CA ILE A 58 -2.96 -7.55 4.86
C ILE A 58 -2.01 -8.33 5.77
N LYS A 59 -2.07 -8.09 7.08
CA LYS A 59 -1.20 -8.78 8.05
C LYS A 59 -1.47 -10.28 8.04
N ASN A 60 -2.73 -10.70 8.01
CA ASN A 60 -3.10 -12.10 7.93
C ASN A 60 -2.60 -12.74 6.63
N TRP A 61 -2.84 -12.09 5.50
CA TRP A 61 -2.39 -12.56 4.19
C TRP A 61 -0.86 -12.68 4.13
N CYS A 62 -0.13 -11.67 4.59
CA CYS A 62 1.33 -11.74 4.67
C CYS A 62 1.80 -12.92 5.53
N SER A 63 1.13 -13.17 6.67
CA SER A 63 1.43 -14.32 7.51
C SER A 63 1.12 -15.67 6.85
N GLN A 64 0.06 -15.78 6.04
CA GLN A 64 -0.28 -17.00 5.31
C GLN A 64 0.74 -17.34 4.21
N HIS A 65 1.36 -16.30 3.63
CA HIS A 65 2.32 -16.43 2.55
C HIS A 65 3.78 -16.27 3.01
N GLU A 66 4.03 -16.32 4.32
CA GLU A 66 5.37 -16.18 4.92
C GLU A 66 6.10 -14.87 4.52
N ILE A 67 5.35 -13.83 4.19
CA ILE A 67 5.86 -12.51 3.82
C ILE A 67 6.16 -11.72 5.09
N THR A 68 7.42 -11.37 5.27
CA THR A 68 7.86 -10.54 6.38
C THR A 68 7.80 -9.07 5.97
N LEU A 69 6.82 -8.35 6.52
CA LEU A 69 6.73 -6.89 6.40
C LEU A 69 7.69 -6.24 7.40
N ASP A 70 8.79 -5.68 6.91
CA ASP A 70 9.73 -4.92 7.72
C ASP A 70 9.53 -3.42 7.48
N ASP A 71 9.19 -2.69 8.56
CA ASP A 71 8.91 -1.25 8.51
C ASP A 71 10.16 -0.41 8.16
N ASN A 72 11.36 -0.94 8.45
CA ASN A 72 12.63 -0.30 8.13
C ASN A 72 13.20 -0.75 6.79
N ALA A 73 12.59 -1.73 6.12
CA ALA A 73 13.00 -2.14 4.80
C ALA A 73 12.59 -1.08 3.76
N TYR A 74 13.52 -0.79 2.84
CA TYR A 74 13.32 0.10 1.70
C TYR A 74 12.86 1.53 2.07
N PRO A 75 13.61 2.27 2.91
CA PRO A 75 13.22 3.62 3.34
C PRO A 75 13.05 4.61 2.18
N GLU A 76 13.83 4.45 1.11
CA GLU A 76 13.74 5.29 -0.10
C GLU A 76 12.45 5.02 -0.90
N ILE A 77 12.02 3.75 -0.94
CA ILE A 77 10.76 3.34 -1.58
C ILE A 77 9.58 3.80 -0.72
N ARG A 78 9.70 3.70 0.60
CA ARG A 78 8.68 4.15 1.55
C ARG A 78 8.36 5.63 1.38
N ALA A 79 9.39 6.48 1.25
CA ALA A 79 9.20 7.91 0.98
C ALA A 79 8.48 8.15 -0.35
N SER A 80 8.81 7.37 -1.38
CA SER A 80 8.16 7.43 -2.70
C SER A 80 6.69 6.98 -2.64
N VAL A 81 6.38 5.90 -1.91
CA VAL A 81 5.03 5.39 -1.74
C VAL A 81 4.18 6.38 -0.94
N ILE A 82 4.72 6.95 0.14
CA ILE A 82 4.03 8.01 0.90
C ILE A 82 3.80 9.25 0.02
N GLY A 83 4.76 9.62 -0.84
CA GLY A 83 4.60 10.69 -1.82
C GLY A 83 3.51 10.39 -2.87
N ASN A 84 3.47 9.17 -3.40
CA ASN A 84 2.47 8.73 -4.38
C ASN A 84 1.07 8.58 -3.77
N GLN A 85 0.97 8.16 -2.51
CA GLN A 85 -0.27 8.16 -1.73
C GLN A 85 -0.84 9.58 -1.56
N GLN A 86 0.02 10.60 -1.53
CA GLN A 86 -0.39 12.00 -1.51
C GLN A 86 -0.77 12.51 -2.92
N GLN A 87 -0.19 11.99 -4.00
CA GLN A 87 -0.46 12.45 -5.38
C GLN A 87 -1.63 11.76 -6.09
N ASN A 88 -2.00 10.53 -5.73
CA ASN A 88 -3.04 9.74 -6.44
C ASN A 88 -4.51 10.09 -6.07
N GLN A 89 -4.78 11.34 -5.66
CA GLN A 89 -6.13 11.92 -5.73
C GLN A 89 -6.27 12.77 -7.01
N PRO A 90 -7.00 12.33 -8.04
CA PRO A 90 -7.21 13.12 -9.26
C PRO A 90 -8.24 14.26 -9.14
N ASP A 91 -8.70 14.67 -7.95
CA ASP A 91 -9.56 15.85 -7.80
C ASP A 91 -9.43 16.49 -6.41
N ASN A 92 -8.26 17.03 -6.09
CA ASN A 92 -8.22 18.16 -5.14
C ASN A 92 -6.99 19.05 -5.38
N PRO A 93 -7.12 20.19 -6.09
CA PRO A 93 -6.01 21.09 -6.42
C PRO A 93 -5.41 21.88 -5.22
N ASN A 94 -5.52 21.38 -3.98
CA ASN A 94 -5.09 22.11 -2.77
C ASN A 94 -4.25 21.29 -1.77
N LEU A 95 -3.57 20.21 -2.18
CA LEU A 95 -2.66 19.49 -1.28
C LEU A 95 -1.45 20.31 -0.80
N ALA A 96 -1.09 21.39 -1.50
CA ALA A 96 -0.02 22.30 -1.09
C ALA A 96 -0.48 23.41 -0.11
N GLN A 97 -1.79 23.58 0.14
CA GLN A 97 -2.32 24.74 0.88
C GLN A 97 -3.48 24.42 1.86
N LEU A 98 -3.68 23.18 2.26
CA LEU A 98 -4.68 22.89 3.29
C LEU A 98 -4.24 23.45 4.66
N PRO A 99 -5.10 24.23 5.35
CA PRO A 99 -4.80 24.76 6.68
C PRO A 99 -4.49 23.62 7.65
N GLU A 100 -3.65 23.88 8.66
CA GLU A 100 -3.03 22.84 9.52
C GLU A 100 -4.03 21.90 10.25
N GLY A 101 -5.34 22.21 10.24
CA GLY A 101 -6.44 21.38 10.75
C GLY A 101 -7.08 20.41 9.76
N ASP A 102 -6.91 20.60 8.44
CA ASP A 102 -7.63 19.89 7.37
C ASP A 102 -6.67 19.19 6.39
N LYS A 103 -5.51 18.76 6.88
CA LYS A 103 -4.61 17.90 6.08
C LYS A 103 -5.38 16.63 5.73
N PRO A 104 -5.42 16.23 4.44
CA PRO A 104 -6.19 15.08 4.02
C PRO A 104 -5.63 13.90 4.79
N ILE A 105 -6.51 13.24 5.54
CA ILE A 105 -6.18 12.00 6.19
C ILE A 105 -5.66 11.10 5.07
N LEU A 106 -4.41 10.63 5.17
CA LEU A 106 -3.89 9.54 4.34
C LEU A 106 -4.89 8.39 4.48
N THR A 107 -5.87 8.35 3.59
CA THR A 107 -6.98 7.43 3.72
C THR A 107 -6.58 6.21 2.92
N ALA A 108 -5.77 5.37 3.55
CA ALA A 108 -5.47 4.04 3.05
C ALA A 108 -6.78 3.24 2.99
N ASN A 109 -7.45 3.32 1.84
CA ASN A 109 -8.71 2.63 1.55
C ASN A 109 -8.45 1.44 0.61
N LYS A 110 -9.44 0.56 0.53
CA LYS A 110 -9.43 -0.63 -0.32
C LYS A 110 -9.16 -0.26 -1.76
N ALA A 111 -9.78 0.79 -2.28
CA ALA A 111 -9.59 1.23 -3.66
C ALA A 111 -8.12 1.57 -3.96
N LEU A 112 -7.42 2.27 -3.06
CA LEU A 112 -5.99 2.56 -3.23
C LEU A 112 -5.15 1.28 -3.19
N ILE A 113 -5.43 0.36 -2.26
CA ILE A 113 -4.72 -0.91 -2.16
C ILE A 113 -4.93 -1.74 -3.43
N THR A 114 -6.18 -1.90 -3.86
CA THR A 114 -6.58 -2.60 -5.09
C THR A 114 -5.85 -2.03 -6.29
N ARG A 115 -5.91 -0.72 -6.49
CA ARG A 115 -5.26 -0.05 -7.62
C ARG A 115 -3.75 -0.26 -7.61
N GLN A 116 -3.07 -0.08 -6.47
CA GLN A 116 -1.62 -0.29 -6.37
C GLN A 116 -1.23 -1.74 -6.69
N VAL A 117 -2.03 -2.71 -6.25
CA VAL A 117 -1.85 -4.12 -6.55
C VAL A 117 -2.04 -4.42 -8.03
N GLU A 118 -3.10 -3.87 -8.65
CA GLU A 118 -3.34 -4.00 -10.10
C GLU A 118 -2.22 -3.35 -10.91
N GLU A 119 -1.77 -2.15 -10.57
CA GLU A 119 -0.65 -1.47 -11.23
C GLU A 119 0.65 -2.27 -11.10
N ALA A 120 0.89 -2.92 -9.96
CA ALA A 120 2.06 -3.76 -9.78
C ALA A 120 1.99 -5.04 -10.63
N LEU A 121 0.81 -5.65 -10.74
CA LEU A 121 0.56 -6.81 -11.61
C LEU A 121 0.72 -6.46 -13.10
N ASP A 122 0.16 -5.33 -13.52
CA ASP A 122 0.26 -4.86 -14.91
C ASP A 122 1.71 -4.59 -15.32
N LYS A 123 2.47 -3.90 -14.46
CA LYS A 123 3.90 -3.65 -14.67
C LYS A 123 4.70 -4.95 -14.79
N ASN A 124 4.45 -5.93 -13.92
CA ASN A 124 5.10 -7.22 -14.01
C ASN A 124 4.76 -7.95 -15.33
N ALA A 125 3.49 -7.88 -15.77
CA ALA A 125 3.04 -8.49 -17.01
C ALA A 125 3.64 -7.84 -18.27
N ASN A 126 3.87 -6.52 -18.25
CA ASN A 126 4.44 -5.77 -19.37
C ASN A 126 5.98 -5.81 -19.43
N GLU A 127 6.66 -6.09 -18.30
CA GLU A 127 8.12 -6.23 -18.26
C GLU A 127 8.62 -7.69 -18.38
N SER A 128 7.72 -8.67 -18.56
CA SER A 128 8.03 -10.10 -18.75
C SER A 128 8.20 -10.54 -20.21
#